data_AF-A0AAD4BYW2-F1
#
_entry.id   AF-A0AAD4BYW2-F1
#
_cell.length_a   1.000
_cell.length_b   1.000
_cell.length_c   1.000
_cell.angle_alpha   90.00
_cell.angle_beta   90.00
_cell.angle_gamma   90.00
#
_symmetry.space_group_name_H-M   'P 1'
#
loop_
_entity.id
_entity.type
_entity.pdbx_description
1 polymer ?
#
loop_
_entity_poly.entity_id
_entity_poly.type
_entity_poly.pdbx_seq_one_letter_code
_entity_poly.pdbx_strand_id
1 'polypeptide(L)' 'MHHALEIEEILLNIFDHQYDPGGWRLRDNPTLASLARTCRTFKEPALNLLWENLLNVSPLAQCLPEASHFINKAR' A
#
# COMPACT_ATOMS: atom_id res chain seq x y z
N MET A 1 -21.35 2.67 6.25
CA MET A 1 -20.13 3.46 6.52
C MET A 1 -20.57 4.89 6.79
N HIS A 2 -19.84 5.67 7.59
CA HIS A 2 -20.17 7.08 7.75
C HIS A 2 -19.92 7.82 6.43
N HIS A 3 -20.78 8.76 6.04
CA HIS A 3 -20.68 9.44 4.72
C HIS A 3 -19.31 10.11 4.49
N ALA A 4 -18.68 10.64 5.55
CA ALA A 4 -17.32 11.20 5.44
C ALA A 4 -16.26 10.16 5.00
N LEU A 5 -16.48 8.86 5.29
CA LEU A 5 -15.59 7.76 4.89
C LEU A 5 -15.91 7.22 3.49
N GLU A 6 -16.80 7.88 2.76
CA GLU A 6 -17.10 7.61 1.35
C GLU A 6 -16.48 8.67 0.42
N ILE A 7 -15.92 9.74 0.99
CA ILE A 7 -15.22 10.80 0.26
C ILE A 7 -13.74 10.40 0.15
N GLU A 8 -13.25 10.20 -1.07
CA GLU A 8 -11.89 9.73 -1.32
C GLU A 8 -10.83 10.69 -0.75
N GLU A 9 -11.01 12.00 -0.89
CA GLU A 9 -10.07 13.00 -0.36
C GLU A 9 -9.93 12.93 1.16
N ILE A 10 -11.01 12.59 1.87
CA ILE A 10 -10.97 12.40 3.32
C ILE A 10 -10.19 11.12 3.66
N LEU A 11 -10.41 10.04 2.90
CA LEU A 11 -9.66 8.80 3.09
C LEU A 11 -8.16 9.00 2.83
N LEU A 12 -7.79 9.66 1.74
CA LEU A 12 -6.40 9.93 1.39
C LEU A 12 -5.70 10.77 2.47
N ASN A 13 -6.34 11.83 2.98
CA ASN A 13 -5.79 12.60 4.09
C ASN A 13 -5.58 11.75 5.36
N ILE A 14 -6.53 10.86 5.68
CA ILE A 14 -6.39 9.94 6.83
C ILE A 14 -5.24 8.95 6.61
N PHE A 15 -5.10 8.41 5.41
CA PHE A 15 -4.09 7.42 5.07
C PHE A 15 -2.68 8.03 5.03
N ASP A 16 -2.58 9.28 4.55
CA ASP A 16 -1.32 10.03 4.46
C ASP A 16 -0.73 10.38 5.84
N HIS A 17 -1.54 10.41 6.91
CA HIS A 17 -1.02 10.50 8.28
C HIS A 17 -0.13 9.31 8.71
N GLN A 18 -0.05 8.24 7.92
CA GLN A 18 0.91 7.16 8.14
C GLN A 18 2.33 7.52 7.65
N TYR A 19 2.49 8.62 6.91
CA TYR A 19 3.78 9.09 6.42
C TYR A 19 4.65 9.60 7.57
N ASP A 20 5.80 8.96 7.78
CA ASP A 20 6.81 9.38 8.75
C ASP A 20 8.00 10.01 8.00
N PRO A 21 8.12 11.35 7.97
CA PRO A 21 9.23 12.05 7.31
C PRO A 21 10.60 11.76 7.96
N GLY A 22 10.65 11.11 9.13
CA GLY A 22 11.86 10.67 9.83
C GLY A 22 12.43 9.33 9.35
N GLY A 23 11.78 8.66 8.39
CA GLY A 23 12.44 7.67 7.52
C GLY A 23 12.66 6.25 8.07
N TRP A 24 12.07 5.86 9.20
CA TRP A 24 12.21 4.48 9.70
C TRP A 24 11.06 3.55 9.31
N ARG A 25 9.91 4.09 8.89
CA ARG A 25 8.69 3.32 8.53
C ARG A 25 8.59 2.97 7.04
N LEU A 26 9.68 3.08 6.28
CA LEU A 26 9.75 2.67 4.87
C LEU A 26 9.76 1.14 4.64
N ARG A 27 9.50 0.34 5.68
CA ARG A 27 9.29 -1.09 5.55
C ARG A 27 7.80 -1.34 5.48
N ASP A 28 7.32 -1.68 4.30
CA ASP A 28 6.08 -2.42 4.09
C ASP A 28 4.91 -1.90 4.94
N ASN A 29 4.33 -0.74 4.62
CA ASN A 29 3.33 -0.06 5.45
C ASN A 29 2.15 -1.00 5.78
N PRO A 30 2.16 -1.68 6.95
CA PRO A 30 1.24 -2.77 7.22
C PRO A 30 -0.16 -2.21 7.51
N THR A 31 -0.23 -0.92 7.87
CA THR A 31 -1.46 -0.18 8.06
C THR A 31 -2.19 -0.01 6.74
N LEU A 32 -1.54 0.47 5.68
CA LEU A 32 -2.18 0.62 4.35
C LEU A 32 -2.63 -0.74 3.79
N ALA A 33 -1.80 -1.78 3.92
CA ALA A 33 -2.17 -3.13 3.52
C ALA A 33 -3.38 -3.66 4.30
N SER A 34 -3.47 -3.34 5.60
CA SER A 34 -4.61 -3.72 6.43
C SER A 34 -5.86 -2.95 6.05
N LEU A 35 -5.76 -1.63 5.86
CA LEU A 35 -6.85 -0.75 5.42
C LEU A 35 -7.47 -1.24 4.11
N ALA A 36 -6.62 -1.60 3.13
CA ALA A 36 -7.07 -2.14 1.85
C ALA A 36 -7.91 -3.42 1.97
N ARG A 37 -7.71 -4.23 3.02
CA ARG A 37 -8.43 -5.48 3.27
C ARG A 37 -9.67 -5.32 4.16
N THR A 38 -9.89 -4.14 4.76
CA THR A 38 -11.03 -3.93 5.69
C THR A 38 -12.37 -3.89 4.97
N CYS A 39 -12.47 -3.10 3.89
CA CYS A 39 -13.71 -2.91 3.14
C CYS A 39 -13.44 -2.46 1.71
N ARG A 40 -14.47 -2.54 0.85
CA ARG A 40 -14.38 -2.17 -0.57
C ARG A 40 -14.06 -0.69 -0.78
N THR A 41 -14.61 0.19 0.03
CA THR A 41 -14.39 1.64 -0.06
C THR A 41 -12.94 2.02 0.19
N PHE A 42 -12.27 1.33 1.12
CA PHE A 42 -10.87 1.63 1.48
C PHE A 42 -9.87 0.95 0.56
N LYS A 43 -10.30 -0.10 -0.16
CA LYS A 43 -9.44 -0.95 -0.96
C LYS A 43 -8.56 -0.16 -1.92
N GLU A 44 -9.18 0.56 -2.86
CA GLU A 44 -8.41 1.22 -3.92
C GLU A 44 -7.59 2.42 -3.41
N PRO A 45 -8.12 3.34 -2.58
CA PRO A 45 -7.32 4.46 -2.09
C PRO A 45 -6.14 4.01 -1.23
N ALA A 46 -6.29 2.95 -0.43
CA ALA A 46 -5.21 2.41 0.39
C ALA A 46 -4.14 1.66 -0.43
N LEU A 47 -4.55 0.92 -1.47
CA LEU A 47 -3.61 0.27 -2.38
C LEU A 47 -2.82 1.28 -3.21
N ASN A 48 -3.48 2.33 -3.72
CA ASN A 48 -2.81 3.39 -4.48
C ASN A 48 -1.65 4.00 -3.67
N LEU A 49 -1.92 4.40 -2.42
CA LEU A 49 -0.87 4.93 -1.53
C LEU A 49 0.18 3.89 -1.15
N LEU A 50 -0.21 2.63 -0.94
CA LEU A 50 0.73 1.55 -0.61
C LEU A 50 1.75 1.33 -1.73
N TRP A 51 1.32 1.47 -2.99
CA TRP A 51 2.14 1.23 -4.17
C TRP A 51 2.75 2.50 -4.78
N GLU A 52 2.40 3.69 -4.29
CA GLU A 52 2.89 4.98 -4.82
C GLU A 52 4.39 5.15 -4.64
N ASN A 53 4.91 4.80 -3.46
CA ASN A 53 6.32 4.99 -3.09
C ASN A 53 6.95 3.68 -2.62
N LEU A 54 7.46 2.89 -3.57
CA LEU A 54 8.18 1.65 -3.28
C LEU A 54 9.68 1.90 -3.25
N LEU A 55 10.35 1.51 -2.16
CA LEU A 55 11.81 1.53 -2.10
C LEU A 55 12.48 0.52 -3.04
N ASN A 56 11.78 -0.58 -3.34
CA ASN A 56 12.25 -1.62 -4.24
C ASN A 56 11.06 -2.35 -4.87
N VAL A 57 11.32 -3.02 -5.99
CA VAL A 57 10.28 -3.75 -6.75
C VAL A 57 10.00 -5.16 -6.21
N SER A 58 10.67 -5.59 -5.14
CA SER A 58 10.53 -6.96 -4.62
C SER A 58 9.10 -7.30 -4.15
N PRO A 59 8.32 -6.40 -3.53
CA PRO A 59 6.92 -6.67 -3.21
C PRO A 59 6.06 -6.90 -4.46
N LEU A 60 6.30 -6.15 -5.54
CA LEU A 60 5.61 -6.37 -6.82
C LEU A 60 5.96 -7.72 -7.43
N ALA A 61 7.24 -8.12 -7.37
CA ALA A 61 7.69 -9.40 -7.89
C ALA A 61 7.05 -10.59 -7.14
N GLN A 62 6.77 -10.46 -5.84
CA GLN A 62 6.06 -11.47 -5.04
C GLN A 62 4.57 -11.56 -5.35
N CYS A 63 3.98 -10.53 -5.97
CA CYS A 63 2.58 -10.55 -6.41
C CYS A 63 2.38 -11.23 -7.77
N LEU A 64 3.47 -11.55 -8.48
CA LEU A 64 3.38 -12.22 -9.77
C LEU A 64 3.19 -13.74 -9.59
N PRO A 65 2.65 -14.46 -10.59
CA PRO A 65 2.56 -15.92 -10.55
C PRO A 65 3.97 -16.56 -10.44
N GLU A 66 4.10 -17.70 -9.75
CA GLU A 66 5.39 -18.34 -9.45
C GLU A 66 6.32 -18.53 -10.67
N ALA A 67 5.75 -18.74 -11.86
CA ALA A 67 6.50 -18.87 -13.11
C ALA A 67 7.31 -17.61 -13.52
N SER A 68 7.13 -16.49 -12.82
CA SER A 68 7.84 -15.22 -13.06
C SER A 68 8.83 -14.85 -11.95
N HIS A 69 8.93 -15.65 -10.88
CA HIS A 69 9.84 -15.40 -9.75
C HIS A 69 11.33 -15.59 -10.10
N PHE A 70 11.67 -15.96 -11.34
CA PHE A 70 13.05 -16.13 -11.81
C PHE A 70 13.87 -14.82 -11.90
N ILE A 71 13.21 -13.66 -11.85
CA ILE A 71 13.88 -12.36 -12.09
C ILE A 71 14.77 -11.91 -10.91
N ASN A 72 14.53 -12.38 -9.68
CA ASN A 72 15.27 -11.93 -8.48
C ASN A 72 16.41 -12.86 -8.04
N LYS A 73 16.73 -13.94 -8.78
CA LYS A 73 17.75 -14.93 -8.37
C LYS A 73 19.13 -14.72 -8.99
N ALA A 74 19.41 -13.53 -9.53
CA ALA A 74 20.71 -13.16 -10.06
C ALA A 74 21.37 -12.06 -9.20
N ARG A 75 21.74 -12.41 -7.96
CA ARG A 75 22.82 -11.75 -7.24
C ARG A 75 23.44 -12.68 -6.20
#